data_AF-W4ER51-F1
#
_entry.id   AF-W4ER51-F1
#
_cell.length_a   1.000
_cell.length_b   1.000
_cell.length_c   1.000
_cell.angle_alpha   90.00
_cell.angle_beta   90.00
_cell.angle_gamma   90.00
#
_symmetry.space_group_name_H-M   'P 1'
#
loop_
_entity.id
_entity.type
_entity.pdbx_description
1 polymer ?
#
loop_
_entity_poly.entity_id
_entity_poly.type
_entity_poly.pdbx_seq_one_letter_code
_entity_poly.pdbx_strand_id
1 'polypeptide(L)'
;MTTEQVQLTSKDQLTYTKKGGFIMNKIKKMIKNERGMTLIELLAVIVIIAIIALIAIPAIGNIINNSNDKAILADASNILSGAKIAFTDGECSENECTADQLKSFVTKDGTDLSGVSVKRADGVYTVTYPALAEMKGKFKDEATDGTITSDKLAKLMGNKKETTPPTGN
;
A
#
# COMPACT_ATOMS: atom_id res chain seq x y z
N MET A 1 -83.15 -28.21 13.97
CA MET A 1 -81.91 -28.02 13.21
C MET A 1 -81.87 -26.54 12.80
N THR A 2 -81.36 -25.71 13.71
CA THR A 2 -81.09 -24.28 13.50
C THR A 2 -80.15 -23.84 14.62
N THR A 3 -78.93 -23.50 14.20
CA THR A 3 -77.84 -22.72 14.82
C THR A 3 -78.00 -22.16 16.24
N GLU A 4 -77.00 -22.44 17.07
CA GLU A 4 -76.58 -21.56 18.18
C GLU A 4 -75.12 -21.16 17.94
N GLN A 5 -74.89 -19.87 17.72
CA GLN A 5 -73.56 -19.26 17.62
C GLN A 5 -73.14 -18.87 19.04
N VAL A 6 -72.11 -19.52 19.57
CA VAL A 6 -71.46 -19.12 20.82
C VAL A 6 -70.68 -17.83 20.58
N GLN A 7 -71.10 -16.77 21.26
CA GLN A 7 -70.38 -15.51 21.31
C GLN A 7 -69.05 -15.67 22.07
N LEU A 8 -67.94 -15.31 21.44
CA LEU A 8 -66.69 -15.04 22.14
C LEU A 8 -66.49 -13.53 22.24
N THR A 9 -66.58 -13.07 23.48
CA THR A 9 -66.46 -11.69 23.93
C THR A 9 -65.06 -11.13 23.73
N SER A 10 -65.05 -9.93 23.15
CA SER A 10 -63.96 -8.96 22.99
C SER A 10 -62.84 -8.99 24.05
N LYS A 11 -61.59 -9.14 23.61
CA LYS A 11 -60.42 -8.44 24.17
C LYS A 11 -59.46 -8.05 23.04
N ASP A 12 -59.23 -6.74 22.93
CA ASP A 12 -58.03 -6.10 22.36
C ASP A 12 -57.78 -6.18 20.84
N GLN A 13 -58.57 -5.42 20.06
CA GLN A 13 -58.13 -4.95 18.74
C GLN A 13 -57.69 -3.49 18.82
N LEU A 14 -56.36 -3.29 18.92
CA LEU A 14 -55.71 -1.98 18.74
C LEU A 14 -56.02 -1.44 17.34
N THR A 15 -56.76 -0.34 17.28
CA THR A 15 -57.05 0.38 16.03
C THR A 15 -55.85 1.25 15.64
N TYR A 16 -55.00 0.75 14.74
CA TYR A 16 -53.97 1.58 14.11
C TYR A 16 -54.61 2.46 13.01
N THR A 17 -54.78 3.75 13.30
CA THR A 17 -55.21 4.73 12.30
C THR A 17 -54.09 5.00 11.29
N LYS A 18 -54.30 4.60 10.03
CA LYS A 18 -53.35 4.79 8.91
C LYS A 18 -53.36 6.24 8.43
N LYS A 19 -52.71 7.15 9.17
CA LYS A 19 -52.44 8.53 8.74
C LYS A 19 -51.18 8.60 7.85
N GLY A 20 -51.13 7.83 6.76
CA GLY A 20 -49.95 7.71 5.90
C GLY A 20 -50.14 8.09 4.42
N GLY A 21 -51.37 8.40 3.98
CA GLY A 21 -51.68 8.60 2.55
C GLY A 21 -51.05 9.85 1.91
N PHE A 22 -50.86 10.93 2.69
CA PHE A 22 -50.34 12.19 2.16
C PHE A 22 -48.86 12.11 1.79
N ILE A 23 -48.07 11.39 2.59
CA ILE A 23 -46.62 11.24 2.36
C ILE A 23 -46.37 10.30 1.18
N MET A 24 -47.17 9.23 1.07
CA MET A 24 -47.06 8.23 0.00
C MET A 24 -47.31 8.81 -1.40
N ASN A 25 -48.28 9.72 -1.54
CA ASN A 25 -48.58 10.38 -2.82
C ASN A 25 -47.50 11.40 -3.22
N LYS A 26 -46.85 12.04 -2.24
CA LYS A 26 -45.75 12.99 -2.46
C LYS A 26 -44.48 12.26 -2.92
N ILE A 27 -44.14 11.14 -2.28
CA ILE A 27 -43.00 10.28 -2.66
C ILE A 27 -43.19 9.72 -4.07
N LYS A 28 -44.38 9.19 -4.42
CA LYS A 28 -44.68 8.72 -5.78
C LYS A 28 -44.51 9.79 -6.86
N LYS A 29 -44.81 11.06 -6.54
CA LYS A 29 -44.68 12.18 -7.47
C LYS A 29 -43.23 12.63 -7.65
N MET A 30 -42.40 12.49 -6.61
CA MET A 30 -40.95 12.75 -6.68
C MET A 30 -40.22 11.71 -7.54
N ILE A 31 -40.51 10.41 -7.35
CA ILE A 31 -39.90 9.31 -8.12
C ILE A 31 -40.26 9.40 -9.62
N LYS A 32 -41.45 9.92 -9.95
CA LYS A 32 -41.89 10.12 -11.35
C LYS A 32 -41.24 11.32 -12.04
N ASN A 33 -40.52 12.17 -11.30
CA ASN A 33 -39.79 13.33 -11.81
C ASN A 33 -38.29 13.07 -11.99
N GLU A 34 -37.83 11.84 -11.80
CA GLU A 34 -36.50 11.37 -12.20
C GLU A 34 -36.45 11.31 -13.73
N ARG A 35 -36.26 12.47 -14.38
CA ARG A 35 -35.87 12.54 -15.79
C ARG A 35 -34.52 11.85 -15.89
N GLY A 36 -34.52 10.59 -16.34
CA GLY A 36 -33.33 9.77 -16.42
C GLY A 36 -32.24 10.45 -17.25
N MET A 37 -30.99 10.33 -16.81
CA MET A 37 -29.85 10.71 -17.63
C MET A 37 -29.94 10.00 -18.97
N THR A 38 -29.77 10.77 -20.03
CA THR A 38 -29.81 10.23 -21.39
C THR A 38 -28.54 9.40 -21.63
N LEU A 39 -28.63 8.33 -22.44
CA LEU A 39 -27.45 7.51 -22.75
C LEU A 39 -26.31 8.33 -23.39
N ILE A 40 -26.66 9.41 -24.10
CA ILE A 40 -25.70 10.30 -24.74
C ILE A 40 -24.87 11.11 -23.72
N GLU A 41 -25.46 11.50 -22.59
CA GLU A 41 -24.73 12.20 -21.52
C GLU A 41 -23.69 11.29 -20.88
N LEU A 42 -24.05 10.03 -20.60
CA LEU A 42 -23.09 9.05 -20.09
C LEU A 42 -22.03 8.69 -21.13
N LEU A 43 -22.40 8.64 -22.42
CA LEU A 43 -21.49 8.35 -23.52
C LEU A 43 -20.42 9.44 -23.66
N ALA A 44 -20.78 10.72 -23.55
CA ALA A 44 -19.82 11.81 -23.63
C ALA A 44 -18.76 11.74 -22.51
N VAL A 45 -19.16 11.37 -21.29
CA VAL A 45 -18.24 11.29 -20.14
C VAL A 45 -17.22 10.15 -20.30
N ILE A 46 -17.66 8.97 -20.73
CA ILE A 46 -16.73 7.84 -20.94
C ILE A 46 -15.73 8.13 -22.06
N VAL A 47 -16.13 8.87 -23.10
CA VAL A 47 -15.23 9.29 -24.18
C VAL A 47 -14.14 10.22 -23.65
N ILE A 48 -14.50 11.19 -22.81
CA ILE A 48 -13.53 12.09 -22.20
C ILE A 48 -12.57 11.33 -21.27
N ILE A 49 -13.09 10.43 -20.41
CA ILE A 49 -12.26 9.59 -19.53
C ILE A 49 -11.32 8.70 -20.35
N ALA A 50 -11.77 8.13 -21.47
CA ALA A 50 -10.94 7.29 -22.34
C ALA A 50 -9.76 8.06 -22.93
N ILE A 51 -9.97 9.31 -23.38
CA ILE A 51 -8.89 10.17 -23.91
C ILE A 51 -7.89 10.52 -22.81
N ILE A 52 -8.37 10.90 -21.62
CA ILE A 52 -7.48 11.22 -20.48
C ILE A 52 -6.68 9.98 -20.06
N ALA A 53 -7.34 8.82 -19.95
CA ALA A 53 -6.70 7.57 -19.54
C ALA A 53 -5.60 7.14 -20.51
N LEU A 54 -5.79 7.31 -21.83
CA LEU A 54 -4.81 6.98 -22.85
C LEU A 54 -3.44 7.66 -22.59
N ILE A 55 -3.45 8.94 -22.22
CA ILE A 55 -2.23 9.73 -21.97
C ILE A 55 -1.73 9.52 -20.53
N ALA A 56 -2.64 9.39 -19.57
CA ALA A 56 -2.30 9.32 -18.16
C ALA A 56 -1.66 7.99 -17.73
N ILE A 57 -2.14 6.85 -18.24
CA ILE A 57 -1.64 5.51 -17.85
C ILE A 57 -0.12 5.35 -18.03
N PRO A 58 0.50 5.65 -19.19
CA PRO A 58 1.95 5.49 -19.34
C PRO A 58 2.74 6.44 -18.42
N ALA A 59 2.24 7.66 -18.19
CA ALA A 59 2.89 8.64 -17.32
C ALA A 59 2.85 8.23 -15.84
N ILE A 60 1.68 7.78 -15.35
CA ILE A 60 1.47 7.38 -13.96
C ILE A 60 2.26 6.10 -13.63
N GLY A 61 2.33 5.13 -14.56
CA GLY A 61 3.09 3.90 -14.34
C GLY A 61 4.57 4.14 -14.01
N ASN A 62 5.21 5.08 -14.71
CA ASN A 62 6.61 5.44 -14.43
C ASN A 62 6.79 6.12 -13.06
N ILE A 63 5.84 6.98 -12.66
CA ILE A 63 5.85 7.65 -11.35
C ILE A 63 5.71 6.62 -10.23
N ILE A 64 4.77 5.68 -10.36
CA ILE A 64 4.54 4.61 -9.40
C ILE A 64 5.80 3.74 -9.25
N ASN A 65 6.39 3.28 -10.36
CA ASN A 65 7.61 2.47 -10.32
C ASN A 65 8.76 3.22 -9.64
N ASN A 66 8.96 4.50 -9.95
CA ASN A 66 9.99 5.31 -9.30
C ASN A 66 9.74 5.52 -7.80
N SER A 67 8.47 5.59 -7.38
CA SER A 67 8.10 5.68 -5.97
C SER A 67 8.37 4.37 -5.23
N ASN A 68 8.05 3.24 -5.85
CA ASN A 68 8.33 1.90 -5.31
C ASN A 68 9.84 1.66 -5.20
N ASP A 69 10.62 1.97 -6.25
CA ASP A 69 12.08 1.86 -6.21
C ASP A 69 12.67 2.71 -5.06
N LYS A 70 12.15 3.93 -4.83
CA LYS A 70 12.59 4.78 -3.71
C LYS A 70 12.28 4.17 -2.34
N ALA A 71 11.13 3.52 -2.20
CA ALA A 71 10.77 2.82 -0.98
C ALA A 71 11.72 1.64 -0.73
N ILE A 72 12.00 0.84 -1.75
CA ILE A 72 12.94 -0.28 -1.68
C ILE A 72 14.36 0.20 -1.32
N LEU A 73 14.83 1.31 -1.90
CA LEU A 73 16.12 1.91 -1.55
C LEU A 73 16.13 2.43 -0.11
N ALA A 74 15.02 2.99 0.37
CA ALA A 74 14.90 3.42 1.77
C ALA A 74 14.95 2.22 2.73
N ASP A 75 14.28 1.13 2.41
CA ASP A 75 14.34 -0.13 3.17
C ASP A 75 15.76 -0.69 3.19
N ALA A 76 16.43 -0.73 2.04
CA ALA A 76 17.84 -1.12 1.97
C ALA A 76 18.74 -0.21 2.82
N SER A 77 18.45 1.10 2.88
CA SER A 77 19.17 2.06 3.73
C SER A 77 18.93 1.82 5.23
N ASN A 78 17.70 1.46 5.59
CA ASN A 78 17.35 1.08 6.97
C ASN A 78 18.06 -0.22 7.36
N ILE A 79 18.07 -1.22 6.48
CA ILE A 79 18.80 -2.48 6.65
C ILE A 79 20.30 -2.21 6.82
N LEU A 80 20.89 -1.36 5.98
CA LEU A 80 22.31 -0.99 6.09
C LEU A 80 22.61 -0.33 7.44
N SER A 81 21.75 0.60 7.88
CA SER A 81 21.93 1.31 9.14
C SER A 81 21.85 0.34 10.33
N GLY A 82 20.87 -0.57 10.34
CA GLY A 82 20.76 -1.62 11.33
C GLY A 82 21.95 -2.58 11.31
N ALA A 83 22.41 -2.97 10.12
CA ALA A 83 23.58 -3.83 9.98
C ALA A 83 24.86 -3.19 10.51
N LYS A 84 25.07 -1.89 10.28
CA LYS A 84 26.22 -1.17 10.85
C LYS A 84 26.23 -1.25 12.38
N ILE A 85 25.07 -1.09 13.01
CA ILE A 85 24.92 -1.24 14.48
C ILE A 85 25.17 -2.70 14.89
N ALA A 86 24.61 -3.68 14.18
CA ALA A 86 24.84 -5.09 14.47
C ALA A 86 26.33 -5.49 14.36
N PHE A 87 27.07 -4.91 13.40
CA PHE A 87 28.52 -5.11 13.28
C PHE A 87 29.30 -4.44 14.41
N THR A 88 28.85 -3.31 14.95
CA THR A 88 29.51 -2.67 16.11
C THR A 88 29.23 -3.42 17.41
N ASP A 89 28.05 -4.04 17.51
CA ASP A 89 27.62 -4.78 18.69
C ASP A 89 28.16 -6.23 18.71
N GLY A 90 28.75 -6.69 17.60
CA GLY A 90 29.37 -8.01 17.50
C GLY A 90 28.38 -9.16 17.23
N GLU A 91 27.15 -8.85 16.82
CA GLU A 91 26.09 -9.84 16.55
C GLU A 91 26.25 -10.52 15.18
N CYS A 92 27.12 -9.98 14.32
CA CYS A 92 27.36 -10.49 12.96
C CYS A 92 28.56 -11.43 12.89
N SER A 93 28.50 -12.40 11.98
CA SER A 93 29.59 -13.35 11.74
C SER A 93 30.69 -12.69 10.90
N GLU A 94 31.83 -12.36 11.50
CA GLU A 94 33.02 -11.69 10.92
C GLU A 94 32.74 -10.52 9.95
N ASN A 95 32.28 -10.85 8.74
CA ASN A 95 32.06 -9.96 7.62
C ASN A 95 30.65 -10.07 7.00
N GLU A 96 29.72 -10.77 7.64
CA GLU A 96 28.34 -10.92 7.15
C GLU A 96 27.32 -10.91 8.29
N CYS A 97 26.25 -10.12 8.11
CA CYS A 97 25.03 -10.18 8.90
C CYS A 97 23.92 -10.82 8.07
N THR A 98 23.29 -11.86 8.61
CA THR A 98 22.12 -12.52 8.01
C THR A 98 20.82 -11.91 8.53
N ALA A 99 19.70 -12.24 7.85
CA ALA A 99 18.36 -11.82 8.24
C ALA A 99 18.05 -12.04 9.74
N ASP A 100 18.45 -13.18 10.31
CA ASP A 100 18.18 -13.51 11.72
C ASP A 100 18.90 -12.57 12.69
N GLN A 101 20.14 -12.22 12.38
CA GLN A 101 20.96 -11.32 13.17
C GLN A 101 20.46 -9.87 13.08
N LEU A 102 19.83 -9.50 11.96
CA LEU A 102 19.32 -8.15 11.74
C LEU A 102 17.93 -7.88 12.33
N LYS A 103 17.21 -8.91 12.78
CA LYS A 103 15.83 -8.80 13.31
C LYS A 103 15.65 -7.81 14.46
N SER A 104 16.68 -7.61 15.27
CA SER A 104 16.67 -6.70 16.42
C SER A 104 17.14 -5.28 16.08
N PHE A 105 17.71 -5.09 14.90
CA PHE A 105 18.38 -3.84 14.48
C PHE A 105 17.66 -3.10 13.35
N VAL A 106 16.74 -3.77 12.66
CA VAL A 106 15.92 -3.18 11.59
C VAL A 106 14.49 -3.03 12.08
N THR A 107 13.90 -1.86 11.87
CA THR A 107 12.49 -1.60 12.19
C THR A 107 11.59 -2.55 11.39
N LYS A 108 10.75 -3.30 12.10
CA LYS A 108 9.82 -4.30 11.54
C LYS A 108 8.60 -3.70 10.81
N ASP A 109 8.56 -2.40 10.59
CA ASP A 109 7.42 -1.71 9.97
C ASP A 109 7.37 -2.00 8.45
N GLY A 110 7.03 -3.24 8.09
CA GLY A 110 6.81 -3.69 6.71
C GLY A 110 8.05 -4.19 5.97
N THR A 111 9.25 -4.10 6.54
CA THR A 111 10.47 -4.59 5.91
C THR A 111 10.58 -6.12 6.02
N ASP A 112 10.37 -6.83 4.92
CA ASP A 112 10.62 -8.27 4.83
C ASP A 112 12.14 -8.53 4.81
N LEU A 113 12.63 -9.26 5.81
CA LEU A 113 14.03 -9.63 5.93
C LEU A 113 14.35 -10.97 5.23
N SER A 114 13.36 -11.64 4.64
CA SER A 114 13.58 -12.87 3.89
C SER A 114 14.63 -12.66 2.78
N GLY A 115 15.67 -13.49 2.78
CA GLY A 115 16.76 -13.39 1.82
C GLY A 115 17.67 -12.17 1.97
N VAL A 116 17.57 -11.42 3.07
CA VAL A 116 18.46 -10.28 3.35
C VAL A 116 19.79 -10.75 3.94
N SER A 117 20.88 -10.22 3.41
CA SER A 117 22.18 -10.24 4.10
C SER A 117 22.97 -8.96 3.82
N VAL A 118 23.89 -8.63 4.72
CA VAL A 118 24.79 -7.48 4.56
C VAL A 118 26.22 -7.96 4.76
N LYS A 119 27.05 -7.81 3.73
CA LYS A 119 28.47 -8.14 3.77
C LYS A 119 29.31 -6.90 3.97
N ARG A 120 30.41 -7.01 4.69
CA ARG A 120 31.41 -5.97 4.86
C ARG A 120 32.75 -6.47 4.34
N ALA A 121 33.32 -5.76 3.37
CA ALA A 121 34.66 -6.03 2.85
C ALA A 121 35.38 -4.70 2.62
N ASP A 122 36.62 -4.58 3.11
CA ASP A 122 37.47 -3.39 2.92
C ASP A 122 36.78 -2.05 3.28
N GLY A 123 35.94 -2.06 4.32
CA GLY A 123 35.19 -0.88 4.78
C GLY A 123 33.96 -0.53 3.94
N VAL A 124 33.66 -1.27 2.88
CA VAL A 124 32.47 -1.14 2.06
C VAL A 124 31.43 -2.16 2.50
N TYR A 125 30.20 -1.70 2.68
CA TYR A 125 29.06 -2.57 2.97
C TYR A 125 28.31 -2.89 1.68
N THR A 126 27.90 -4.13 1.52
CA THR A 126 27.14 -4.63 0.39
C THR A 126 25.85 -5.23 0.92
N VAL A 127 24.72 -4.60 0.59
CA VAL A 127 23.39 -5.02 1.02
C VAL A 127 22.79 -5.89 -0.07
N THR A 128 22.42 -7.12 0.29
CA THR A 128 21.59 -8.00 -0.51
C THR A 128 20.17 -7.95 0.04
N TYR A 129 19.22 -7.55 -0.80
CA TYR A 129 17.80 -7.46 -0.48
C TYR A 129 16.97 -7.82 -1.72
N PRO A 130 16.17 -8.90 -1.71
CA PRO A 130 15.51 -9.41 -2.93
C PRO A 130 14.67 -8.38 -3.68
N ALA A 131 14.00 -7.46 -2.97
CA ALA A 131 13.17 -6.43 -3.61
C ALA A 131 14.00 -5.49 -4.51
N LEU A 132 15.32 -5.35 -4.30
CA LEU A 132 16.19 -4.59 -5.21
C LEU A 132 16.22 -5.18 -6.62
N ALA A 133 16.06 -6.50 -6.77
CA ALA A 133 15.98 -7.14 -8.09
C ALA A 133 14.62 -6.90 -8.79
N GLU A 134 13.61 -6.49 -8.02
CA GLU A 134 12.25 -6.26 -8.52
C GLU A 134 11.99 -4.82 -8.95
N MET A 135 12.98 -3.93 -8.80
CA MET A 135 12.88 -2.54 -9.21
C MET A 135 12.61 -2.42 -10.72
N LYS A 136 11.65 -1.57 -11.08
CA LYS A 136 11.19 -1.40 -12.47
C LYS A 136 11.27 0.04 -12.97
N GLY A 137 11.53 0.98 -12.06
CA GLY A 137 11.65 2.38 -12.40
C GLY A 137 13.07 2.73 -12.85
N LYS A 138 13.41 3.99 -12.64
CA LYS A 138 14.67 4.60 -13.06
C LYS A 138 15.91 4.07 -12.34
N PHE A 139 15.76 3.28 -11.28
CA PHE A 139 16.87 2.77 -10.48
C PHE A 139 17.14 1.27 -10.68
N LYS A 140 16.41 0.61 -11.58
CA LYS A 140 16.53 -0.83 -11.84
C LYS A 140 17.97 -1.27 -12.18
N ASP A 141 18.71 -0.43 -12.88
CA ASP A 141 20.09 -0.72 -13.33
C ASP A 141 21.12 -0.37 -12.25
N GLU A 142 20.67 0.16 -11.11
CA GLU A 142 21.53 0.58 -10.02
C GLU A 142 21.79 -0.56 -9.01
N ALA A 143 20.90 -1.55 -8.91
CA ALA A 143 21.18 -2.78 -8.19
C ALA A 143 21.52 -3.90 -9.19
N THR A 144 22.41 -4.81 -8.79
CA THR A 144 22.76 -5.99 -9.58
C THR A 144 22.43 -7.22 -8.78
N ASP A 145 21.58 -8.10 -9.31
CA ASP A 145 21.14 -9.35 -8.67
C ASP A 145 20.69 -9.16 -7.21
N GLY A 146 19.83 -8.16 -6.99
CA GLY A 146 19.30 -7.86 -5.65
C GLY A 146 20.32 -7.25 -4.68
N THR A 147 21.45 -6.77 -5.18
CA THR A 147 22.56 -6.29 -4.37
C THR A 147 22.95 -4.85 -4.71
N ILE A 148 23.28 -4.06 -3.68
CA ILE A 148 23.75 -2.67 -3.81
C ILE A 148 24.84 -2.37 -2.77
N THR A 149 25.87 -1.60 -3.15
CA THR A 149 26.92 -1.15 -2.23
C THR A 149 26.50 0.11 -1.45
N SER A 150 27.04 0.31 -0.25
CA SER A 150 26.77 1.47 0.59
C SER A 150 27.03 2.79 -0.12
N ASP A 151 28.12 2.88 -0.89
CA ASP A 151 28.46 4.09 -1.65
C ASP A 151 27.44 4.42 -2.73
N LYS A 152 26.93 3.38 -3.41
CA LYS A 152 25.94 3.53 -4.47
C LYS A 152 24.59 3.88 -3.85
N LEU A 153 24.18 3.16 -2.81
CA LEU A 153 22.96 3.40 -2.06
C LEU A 153 22.90 4.83 -1.50
N ALA A 154 23.99 5.30 -0.85
CA ALA A 154 24.07 6.66 -0.32
C ALA A 154 23.87 7.73 -1.41
N LYS A 155 24.50 7.55 -2.59
CA LYS A 155 24.33 8.46 -3.74
C LYS A 155 22.88 8.51 -4.22
N LEU A 156 22.21 7.36 -4.32
CA LEU A 156 20.82 7.28 -4.80
C LEU A 156 19.82 7.87 -3.79
N MET A 157 20.11 7.74 -2.51
CA MET A 157 19.33 8.33 -1.42
C MET A 157 19.58 9.83 -1.24
N GLY A 158 20.50 10.42 -1.99
CA GLY A 158 20.84 11.85 -1.90
C GLY A 158 21.78 12.20 -0.74
N ASN A 159 22.29 11.20 -0.02
CA ASN A 159 23.32 11.38 0.99
C ASN A 159 24.69 11.45 0.31
N LYS A 160 25.24 12.67 0.18
CA LYS A 160 26.64 12.88 -0.22
C LYS A 160 27.56 12.25 0.83
N LYS A 161 28.21 11.12 0.47
CA LYS A 161 29.23 10.36 1.23
C LYS A 161 28.89 10.17 2.72
N GLU A 162 28.40 9.00 3.07
CA GLU A 162 28.61 8.50 4.44
C GLU A 162 30.11 8.48 4.70
N THR A 163 30.55 9.27 5.66
CA THR A 163 31.90 9.19 6.21
C THR A 163 32.11 7.78 6.75
N THR A 164 33.09 7.08 6.18
CA THR A 164 33.63 5.83 6.71
C THR A 164 33.85 5.95 8.22
N PRO A 165 33.42 4.95 9.03
CA PRO A 165 33.72 4.93 10.45
C PRO A 165 35.24 5.05 10.67
N PRO A 166 35.71 5.79 11.70
CA PRO A 166 37.12 5.83 12.01
C PRO A 166 37.61 4.41 12.32
N THR A 167 38.58 3.93 11.55
CA THR A 167 39.39 2.77 11.91
C THR A 167 40.11 3.11 13.21
N GLY A 168 39.67 2.48 14.30
CA GLY A 168 40.31 2.60 15.60
C GLY A 168 41.66 1.87 15.60
N ASN A 169 42.70 2.55 16.11
CA ASN A 169 44.00 1.98 16.45
C ASN A 169 43.91 1.00 17.62
#